data_AF-A0A9D6MNH0-F1
#
_entry.id   AF-A0A9D6MNH0-F1
#
_cell.length_a   1.000
_cell.length_b   1.000
_cell.length_c   1.000
_cell.angle_alpha   90.00
_cell.angle_beta   90.00
_cell.angle_gamma   90.00
#
_symmetry.space_group_name_H-M   'P 1'
#
loop_
_entity.id
_entity.type
_entity.pdbx_description
1 polymer ?
#
loop_
_entity_poly.entity_id
_entity_poly.type
_entity_poly.pdbx_seq_one_letter_code
_entity_poly.pdbx_strand_id
1 'polypeptide(L)'
;MFDVKEPGRGAPTMAHGRVGRDWAVISLSMEDRAGGTLTRAITSFRRIGRAYRRRDETHRLTLLPTRELTRRLRAVGCRVRIARGYGGARLPPGYAVLVARKPKAGAAPARRASRA
;
A
#
# COMPACT_ATOMS: atom_id res chain seq x y z
N MET A 1 -7.00 -3.48 -7.85
CA MET A 1 -6.72 -3.85 -6.45
C MET A 1 -5.38 -3.26 -6.11
N PHE A 2 -5.22 -2.69 -4.91
CA PHE A 2 -3.94 -2.15 -4.45
C PHE A 2 -3.89 -2.20 -2.93
N ASP A 3 -2.69 -2.37 -2.38
CA ASP A 3 -2.45 -2.28 -0.95
C ASP A 3 -2.15 -0.85 -0.51
N VAL A 4 -2.45 -0.60 0.75
CA VAL A 4 -2.24 0.68 1.40
C VAL A 4 -1.50 0.46 2.71
N LYS A 5 -0.60 1.38 3.01
CA LYS A 5 0.08 1.47 4.31
C LYS A 5 -0.74 2.40 5.19
N GLU A 6 -1.24 1.89 6.31
CA GLU A 6 -1.94 2.72 7.29
C GLU A 6 -0.94 3.63 8.02
N PRO A 7 -1.35 4.88 8.34
CA PRO A 7 -0.61 5.71 9.28
C PRO A 7 -0.40 5.01 10.63
N GLY A 8 0.73 5.27 11.28
CA GLY A 8 1.01 4.81 12.64
C GLY A 8 1.26 3.30 12.77
N ARG A 9 1.58 2.61 11.67
CA ARG A 9 1.77 1.15 11.65
C ARG A 9 2.93 0.60 12.50
N GLY A 10 3.83 1.46 12.96
CA GLY A 10 5.01 1.06 13.71
C GLY A 10 5.79 2.25 14.25
N ALA A 11 7.05 2.00 14.62
CA ALA A 11 7.97 3.04 15.05
C ALA A 11 8.13 4.11 13.95
N PRO A 12 8.25 5.40 14.30
CA PRO A 12 8.45 6.48 13.34
C PRO A 12 9.66 6.24 12.42
N THR A 13 10.69 5.58 12.91
CA THR A 13 11.87 5.21 12.14
C THR A 13 12.12 3.71 12.26
N MET A 14 12.38 3.05 11.13
CA MET A 14 12.64 1.61 11.08
C MET A 14 13.64 1.28 9.96
N ALA A 15 14.69 0.54 10.31
CA ALA A 15 15.64 0.00 9.35
C ALA A 15 15.36 -1.49 9.09
N HIS A 16 15.51 -1.93 7.85
CA HIS A 16 15.40 -3.34 7.47
C HIS A 16 16.49 -3.67 6.45
N GLY A 17 17.13 -4.82 6.61
CA GLY A 17 18.16 -5.31 5.70
C GLY A 17 17.89 -6.74 5.25
N ARG A 18 18.25 -7.06 4.01
CA ARG A 18 18.37 -8.44 3.52
C ARG A 18 19.65 -8.57 2.70
N VAL A 19 20.30 -9.71 2.84
CA VAL A 19 21.48 -10.08 2.07
C VAL A 19 21.22 -11.40 1.35
N GLY A 20 21.81 -11.54 0.18
CA GLY A 20 21.96 -12.79 -0.53
C GLY A 20 23.40 -12.95 -0.98
N ARG A 21 23.71 -14.07 -1.62
CA ARG A 21 25.08 -14.40 -2.05
C ARG A 21 25.81 -13.28 -2.79
N ASP A 22 25.11 -12.59 -3.69
CA ASP A 22 25.70 -11.62 -4.61
C ASP A 22 24.98 -10.25 -4.57
N TRP A 23 24.19 -9.98 -3.52
CA TRP A 23 23.42 -8.74 -3.38
C TRP A 23 23.11 -8.40 -1.91
N ALA A 24 22.89 -7.12 -1.65
CA ALA A 24 22.35 -6.63 -0.38
C ALA A 24 21.33 -5.52 -0.64
N VAL A 25 20.29 -5.44 0.18
CA VAL A 25 19.32 -4.34 0.18
C VAL A 25 19.11 -3.89 1.61
N ILE A 26 19.33 -2.61 1.86
CA ILE A 26 19.10 -1.94 3.13
C ILE A 26 18.06 -0.86 2.88
N SER A 27 17.06 -0.76 3.75
CA SER A 27 16.06 0.30 3.66
C SER A 27 15.78 0.94 5.01
N LEU A 28 15.74 2.27 5.02
CA LEU A 28 15.33 3.10 6.14
C LEU A 28 13.95 3.69 5.82
N SER A 29 12.96 3.41 6.67
CA SER A 29 11.63 3.99 6.59
C SER A 29 11.46 5.03 7.69
N MET A 30 10.95 6.21 7.35
CA MET A 30 10.70 7.32 8.26
C MET A 30 9.29 7.85 8.01
N GLU A 31 8.43 7.79 9.02
CA GLU A 31 7.08 8.32 8.99
C GLU A 31 7.04 9.68 9.69
N ASP A 32 6.69 10.71 8.93
CA ASP A 32 6.26 11.99 9.48
C ASP A 32 4.76 11.90 9.77
N ARG A 33 4.44 11.70 11.05
CA ARG A 33 3.05 11.55 11.51
C ARG A 33 2.27 12.85 11.46
N ALA A 34 2.93 13.99 11.60
CA ALA A 34 2.26 15.30 11.54
C ALA A 34 1.88 15.63 10.09
N GLY A 35 2.80 15.42 9.15
CA GLY A 35 2.55 15.61 7.70
C GLY A 35 1.84 14.44 7.02
N GLY A 36 1.67 13.31 7.70
CA GLY A 36 1.04 12.10 7.12
C GLY A 36 1.81 11.53 5.94
N THR A 37 3.15 11.54 6.00
CA THR A 37 4.00 11.03 4.92
C THR A 37 4.95 9.94 5.38
N LEU A 38 5.28 9.01 4.48
CA LEU A 38 6.29 7.98 4.66
C LEU A 38 7.38 8.16 3.62
N THR A 39 8.60 8.42 4.07
CA THR A 39 9.79 8.37 3.23
C THR A 39 10.52 7.06 3.45
N ARG A 40 10.90 6.39 2.37
CA ARG A 40 11.73 5.18 2.41
C ARG A 40 12.96 5.38 1.56
N ALA A 41 14.13 5.46 2.19
CA ALA A 41 15.41 5.44 1.53
C ALA A 41 15.91 3.99 1.42
N ILE A 42 16.34 3.58 0.24
CA ILE A 42 16.76 2.21 -0.06
C ILE A 42 18.13 2.28 -0.72
N THR A 43 19.09 1.55 -0.16
CA THR A 43 20.39 1.32 -0.78
C THR A 43 20.48 -0.15 -1.16
N SER A 44 20.81 -0.42 -2.42
CA SER A 44 21.01 -1.77 -2.95
C SER A 44 22.42 -1.93 -3.48
N PHE A 45 22.99 -3.11 -3.29
CA PHE A 45 24.26 -3.55 -3.84
C PHE A 45 24.04 -4.81 -4.66
N ARG A 46 24.64 -4.88 -5.84
CA ARG A 46 24.65 -6.10 -6.67
C ARG A 46 26.05 -6.34 -7.18
N ARG A 47 26.57 -7.55 -7.00
CA ARG A 47 27.88 -7.96 -7.55
C ARG A 47 27.84 -7.91 -9.08
N ILE A 48 28.83 -7.26 -9.68
CA ILE A 48 29.08 -7.21 -11.12
C ILE A 48 30.57 -7.50 -11.33
N GLY A 49 30.88 -8.68 -11.86
CA GLY A 49 32.27 -9.16 -11.93
C GLY A 49 32.90 -9.28 -10.54
N ARG A 50 34.00 -8.54 -10.30
CA ARG A 50 34.72 -8.50 -9.02
C ARG A 50 34.28 -7.37 -8.09
N ALA A 51 33.41 -6.47 -8.54
CA ALA A 51 32.96 -5.30 -7.78
C ALA A 51 31.46 -5.38 -7.45
N TYR A 52 30.97 -4.43 -6.66
CA TYR A 52 29.55 -4.23 -6.43
C TYR A 52 29.08 -2.91 -7.03
N ARG A 53 27.96 -2.94 -7.75
CA ARG A 53 27.23 -1.73 -8.13
C ARG A 53 26.29 -1.35 -7.00
N ARG A 54 26.42 -0.11 -6.52
CA ARG A 54 25.49 0.51 -5.59
C ARG A 54 24.37 1.24 -6.36
N ARG A 55 23.15 1.20 -5.84
CA ARG A 55 22.04 2.08 -6.22
C ARG A 55 21.31 2.58 -4.99
N ASP A 56 20.98 3.86 -5.00
CA ASP A 56 20.14 4.49 -4.00
C ASP A 56 18.79 4.88 -4.63
N GLU A 57 17.70 4.63 -3.91
CA GLU A 57 16.33 4.90 -4.33
C GLU A 57 15.53 5.47 -3.15
N THR A 58 14.76 6.52 -3.40
CA THR A 58 13.91 7.15 -2.37
C THR A 58 12.46 7.13 -2.81
N HIS A 59 11.59 6.49 -2.01
CA HIS A 59 10.14 6.53 -2.18
C HIS A 59 9.53 7.50 -1.19
N ARG A 60 8.60 8.35 -1.64
CA ARG A 60 7.79 9.20 -0.77
C ARG A 60 6.31 8.90 -1.01
N LEU A 61 5.60 8.56 0.07
CA LEU A 61 4.17 8.23 0.04
C LEU A 61 3.41 9.16 0.96
N THR A 62 2.25 9.65 0.52
CA THR A 62 1.22 10.18 1.42
C THR A 62 0.44 9.02 2.03
N LEU A 63 0.34 8.99 3.36
CA LEU A 63 -0.40 7.96 4.08
C LEU A 63 -1.84 8.43 4.29
N LEU A 64 -2.77 7.79 3.59
CA LEU A 64 -4.20 8.03 3.74
C LEU A 64 -4.83 6.85 4.49
N PRO A 65 -5.61 7.10 5.56
CA PRO A 65 -6.30 6.02 6.26
C PRO A 65 -7.17 5.19 5.32
N THR A 66 -7.21 3.86 5.50
CA THR A 66 -8.02 2.98 4.62
C THR A 66 -9.49 3.41 4.60
N ARG A 67 -10.02 3.89 5.74
CA ARG A 67 -11.39 4.43 5.85
C ARG A 67 -11.65 5.59 4.90
N GLU A 68 -10.67 6.47 4.75
CA GLU A 68 -10.76 7.64 3.90
C GLU A 68 -10.66 7.26 2.42
N LEU A 69 -9.69 6.42 2.05
CA LEU A 69 -9.58 5.91 0.69
C LEU A 69 -10.84 5.16 0.27
N THR A 70 -11.41 4.35 1.16
CA THR A 70 -12.69 3.66 0.92
C THR A 70 -13.83 4.65 0.66
N ARG A 71 -13.92 5.72 1.46
CA ARG A 71 -14.92 6.78 1.26
C ARG A 71 -14.75 7.47 -0.09
N ARG A 72 -13.52 7.88 -0.44
CA ARG A 72 -13.20 8.54 -1.72
C ARG A 72 -13.53 7.66 -2.92
N LEU A 73 -13.18 6.36 -2.85
CA LEU A 73 -13.50 5.39 -3.90
C LEU A 73 -15.02 5.18 -4.05
N ARG A 74 -15.76 5.10 -2.95
CA ARG A 74 -17.23 4.99 -2.99
C ARG A 74 -17.87 6.23 -3.61
N ALA A 75 -17.35 7.42 -3.31
CA ALA A 75 -17.84 8.68 -3.87
C ALA A 75 -17.73 8.73 -5.40
N VAL A 76 -16.72 8.08 -6.01
CA VAL A 76 -16.59 7.97 -7.47
C VAL A 76 -17.33 6.77 -8.08
N GLY A 77 -18.23 6.14 -7.30
CA GLY A 77 -19.10 5.06 -7.73
C GLY A 77 -18.50 3.65 -7.65
N CYS A 78 -17.34 3.47 -6.99
CA CYS A 78 -16.78 2.14 -6.82
C CYS A 78 -17.49 1.37 -5.68
N ARG A 79 -17.77 0.09 -5.92
CA ARG A 79 -17.95 -0.89 -4.84
C ARG A 79 -16.57 -1.27 -4.31
N VAL A 80 -16.38 -1.20 -3.00
CA VAL A 80 -15.08 -1.42 -2.36
C VAL A 80 -15.19 -2.53 -1.32
N ARG A 81 -14.30 -3.51 -1.43
CA ARG A 81 -14.07 -4.55 -0.41
C ARG A 81 -12.65 -4.41 0.14
N ILE A 82 -12.51 -4.51 1.45
CA ILE A 82 -11.21 -4.53 2.13
C ILE A 82 -10.80 -5.99 2.32
N ALA A 83 -9.56 -6.31 1.99
CA ALA A 83 -8.93 -7.61 2.26
C ALA A 83 -7.66 -7.42 3.10
N ARG A 84 -7.17 -8.52 3.69
CA ARG A 84 -5.96 -8.53 4.53
C ARG A 84 -4.73 -9.10 3.83
N GLY A 85 -4.80 -9.35 2.53
CA GLY A 85 -3.77 -10.10 1.81
C GLY A 85 -4.11 -10.37 0.35
N TYR A 86 -3.19 -11.07 -0.31
CA TYR A 86 -3.28 -11.50 -1.69
C TYR A 86 -3.26 -13.03 -1.77
N GLY A 87 -4.33 -13.64 -2.29
CA GLY A 87 -4.47 -15.10 -2.29
C GLY A 87 -4.38 -15.68 -0.86
N GLY A 88 -3.52 -16.68 -0.68
CA GLY A 88 -3.25 -17.27 0.64
C GLY A 88 -2.29 -16.46 1.54
N ALA A 89 -1.61 -15.45 1.01
CA ALA A 89 -0.64 -14.65 1.76
C ALA A 89 -1.32 -13.47 2.48
N ARG A 90 -1.08 -13.35 3.80
CA ARG A 90 -1.57 -12.22 4.61
C ARG A 90 -0.52 -11.12 4.69
N LEU A 91 -0.97 -9.87 4.64
CA LEU A 91 -0.14 -8.71 4.94
C LEU A 91 0.01 -8.53 6.46
N PRO A 92 1.12 -7.95 6.93
CA PRO A 92 1.29 -7.60 8.33
C PRO A 92 0.23 -6.59 8.83
N PRO A 93 0.10 -6.43 10.16
CA PRO A 93 -0.68 -5.33 10.74
C PRO A 93 -0.25 -3.96 10.18
N GLY A 94 -1.19 -3.02 10.07
CA GLY A 94 -0.95 -1.70 9.48
C GLY A 94 -0.93 -1.67 7.95
N TYR A 95 -1.42 -2.75 7.31
CA TYR A 95 -1.71 -2.79 5.88
C TYR A 95 -3.16 -3.21 5.63
N ALA A 96 -3.69 -2.76 4.50
CA ALA A 96 -4.96 -3.24 3.97
C ALA A 96 -4.86 -3.35 2.46
N VAL A 97 -5.70 -4.21 1.87
CA VAL A 97 -5.86 -4.26 0.42
C VAL A 97 -7.24 -3.76 0.04
N LEU A 98 -7.28 -2.76 -0.84
CA LEU A 98 -8.52 -2.24 -1.41
C LEU A 98 -8.80 -2.91 -2.75
N VAL A 99 -9.91 -3.66 -2.79
CA VAL A 99 -10.48 -4.23 -4.02
C VAL A 99 -11.66 -3.35 -4.43
N ALA A 100 -11.41 -2.43 -5.35
CA ALA A 100 -12.42 -1.52 -5.88
C ALA A 100 -12.86 -1.94 -7.28
N ARG A 101 -14.18 -1.95 -7.53
CA ARG A 101 -14.77 -2.19 -8.85
C ARG A 101 -15.83 -1.14 -9.13
N LYS A 102 -15.73 -0.46 -10.27
CA LYS A 102 -16.80 0.39 -10.78
C LYS A 102 -17.87 -0.50 -11.43
N PRO A 103 -19.15 -0.42 -11.03
CA PRO A 103 -20.23 -1.10 -11.75
C PRO A 103 -20.27 -0.62 -13.21
N LYS A 104 -20.57 -1.52 -14.15
CA LYS A 104 -20.92 -1.09 -15.52
C LYS A 104 -22.18 -0.22 -15.44
N ALA A 105 -22.23 0.87 -16.21
CA ALA A 105 -23.46 1.65 -16.37
C ALA A 105 -24.51 0.72 -17.00
N GLY A 106 -25.56 0.38 -16.24
CA GLY A 106 -26.55 -0.60 -16.68
C GLY A 106 -27.19 -1.47 -15.59
N ALA A 107 -27.13 -1.07 -14.30
CA ALA A 107 -27.95 -1.71 -13.28
C ALA A 107 -28.42 -0.66 -12.28
N ALA A 108 -29.37 0.18 -12.70
CA ALA A 108 -30.26 0.86 -11.77
C ALA A 108 -31.03 -0.23 -10.99
N PRO A 109 -31.17 -0.12 -9.66
CA PRO A 109 -32.04 -1.05 -8.94
C PRO A 109 -33.47 -0.84 -9.44
N ALA A 110 -34.16 -1.93 -9.80
CA ALA A 110 -35.58 -1.89 -10.10
C ALA A 110 -36.32 -1.24 -8.91
N ARG A 111 -37.05 -0.15 -9.17
CA ARG A 111 -37.98 0.44 -8.21
C ARG A 111 -38.90 -0.68 -7.73
N ARG A 112 -38.85 -1.02 -6.44
CA ARG A 112 -39.90 -1.82 -5.81
C ARG A 112 -41.18 -1.00 -5.93
N ALA A 113 -42.14 -1.50 -6.72
CA ALA A 113 -43.50 -1.01 -6.68
C ALA A 113 -44.07 -1.36 -5.30
N SER A 114 -44.42 -0.34 -4.53
CA SER A 114 -45.31 -0.47 -3.39
C SER A 114 -46.65 -1.00 -3.90
N ARG A 115 -47.03 -2.21 -3.49
CA ARG A 115 -48.43 -2.63 -3.58
C ARG A 115 -49.14 -2.05 -2.36
N ALA A 116 -50.22 -1.33 -2.65
CA ALA A 116 -51.26 -0.91 -1.72
C ALA A 116 -52.02 -2.13 -1.18
#